data_AF-A0A430Q841-F1
#
_entry.id   AF-A0A430Q841-F1
#
_cell.length_a   1.000
_cell.length_b   1.000
_cell.length_c   1.000
_cell.angle_alpha   90.00
_cell.angle_beta   90.00
_cell.angle_gamma   90.00
#
_symmetry.space_group_name_H-M   'P 1'
#
loop_
_entity.id
_entity.type
_entity.pdbx_description
1 polymer ?
#
loop_
_entity_poly.entity_id
_entity_poly.type
_entity_poly.pdbx_seq_one_letter_code
_entity_poly.pdbx_strand_id
1 'polypeptide(L)'
;MIFDAKQWPRNKRSLMIAEQLPGIVSSLDVTNILKIQGYWASYNLPFIDDIYILSGTKNMAKMYGDWYVHNMTSRAKIFRRDHHKVVDFPSMMSLMRYNDFMNDPLSACPCKPPYTSNKAISARDELNDPKGQYPIRSWSYRLHGGTDAKVVDLSMMNQVS
;
A
#
# COMPACT_ATOMS: atom_id res chain seq x y z
N MET A 1 -8.97 1.06 8.11
CA MET A 1 -8.00 1.19 9.22
C MET A 1 -8.54 2.22 10.18
N ILE A 2 -8.59 1.91 11.48
CA ILE A 2 -9.04 2.80 12.54
C ILE A 2 -7.92 2.86 13.57
N PHE A 3 -7.27 4.01 13.67
CA PHE A 3 -6.25 4.27 14.68
C PHE A 3 -6.85 5.08 15.83
N ASP A 4 -6.81 4.54 17.03
CA ASP A 4 -7.29 5.22 18.24
C ASP A 4 -6.11 5.85 18.98
N ALA A 5 -5.91 7.15 18.75
CA ALA A 5 -4.85 7.92 19.39
C ALA A 5 -4.96 7.95 20.92
N LYS A 6 -6.16 7.80 21.49
CA LYS A 6 -6.37 7.77 22.96
C LYS A 6 -5.94 6.43 23.56
N GLN A 7 -5.94 5.36 22.77
CA GLN A 7 -5.46 4.05 23.19
C GLN A 7 -3.97 3.88 22.94
N TRP A 8 -3.37 4.63 22.02
CA TRP A 8 -1.93 4.57 21.78
C TRP A 8 -1.12 5.09 22.98
N PRO A 9 0.01 4.44 23.38
CA PRO A 9 0.65 3.26 22.81
C PRO A 9 0.32 1.97 23.60
N ARG A 10 -0.94 1.68 23.95
CA ARG A 10 -1.30 0.42 24.62
C ARG A 10 -1.07 -0.79 23.71
N ASN A 11 -0.93 -1.98 24.31
CA ASN A 11 -0.65 -3.24 23.60
C ASN A 11 -1.86 -3.82 22.84
N LYS A 12 -3.03 -3.19 22.89
CA LYS A 12 -4.25 -3.65 22.21
C LYS A 12 -5.14 -2.48 21.85
N ARG A 13 -5.92 -2.65 20.78
CA ARG A 13 -6.96 -1.72 20.31
C ARG A 13 -6.46 -0.31 19.96
N SER A 14 -5.17 -0.16 19.66
CA SER A 14 -4.63 1.12 19.15
C SER A 14 -4.76 1.21 17.63
N LEU A 15 -4.61 0.08 16.91
CA LEU A 15 -4.86 0.01 15.48
C LEU A 15 -5.73 -1.20 15.14
N MET A 16 -6.93 -0.92 14.66
CA MET A 16 -7.87 -1.91 14.11
C MET A 16 -7.89 -1.83 12.59
N ILE A 17 -7.95 -2.97 11.92
CA ILE A 17 -8.32 -3.04 10.50
C ILE A 17 -9.70 -3.65 10.35
N ALA A 18 -10.38 -3.27 9.27
CA ALA A 18 -11.60 -3.89 8.81
C ALA A 18 -11.51 -4.00 7.29
N GLU A 19 -11.83 -5.17 6.77
CA GLU A 19 -11.84 -5.49 5.35
C GLU A 19 -13.22 -6.04 4.99
N GLN A 20 -13.72 -5.64 3.83
CA GLN A 20 -15.12 -5.82 3.46
C GLN A 20 -15.25 -6.36 2.04
N LEU A 21 -16.20 -7.28 1.87
CA LEU A 21 -16.72 -7.80 0.61
C LEU A 21 -18.26 -7.69 0.62
N PRO A 22 -18.95 -7.90 -0.51
CA PRO A 22 -20.41 -7.98 -0.51
C PRO A 22 -20.92 -9.02 0.48
N GLY A 23 -21.67 -8.58 1.49
CA GLY A 23 -22.25 -9.44 2.53
C GLY A 23 -21.33 -9.85 3.69
N ILE A 24 -20.04 -9.46 3.70
CA ILE A 24 -19.07 -9.87 4.73
C ILE A 24 -18.18 -8.70 5.14
N VAL A 25 -17.98 -8.54 6.46
CA VAL A 25 -16.98 -7.64 7.04
C VAL A 25 -16.18 -8.44 8.06
N SER A 26 -14.86 -8.42 7.93
CA SER A 26 -13.93 -9.00 8.91
C SER A 26 -13.06 -7.91 9.51
N SER A 27 -12.81 -7.98 10.82
CA SER A 27 -11.99 -7.00 11.54
C SER A 27 -10.92 -7.68 12.37
N LEU A 28 -9.76 -7.04 12.50
CA LEU A 28 -8.61 -7.56 13.25
C LEU A 28 -7.89 -6.44 14.00
N ASP A 29 -7.48 -6.72 15.25
CA ASP A 29 -6.56 -5.86 16.00
C ASP A 29 -5.13 -6.15 15.56
N VAL A 30 -4.49 -5.18 14.94
CA VAL A 30 -3.12 -5.28 14.41
C VAL A 30 -2.12 -4.45 15.21
N THR A 31 -2.50 -4.04 16.43
CA THR A 31 -1.67 -3.22 17.32
C THR A 31 -0.30 -3.85 17.58
N ASN A 32 -0.25 -5.16 17.82
CA ASN A 32 1.00 -5.87 18.05
C ASN A 32 1.91 -5.87 16.82
N ILE A 33 1.34 -6.02 15.62
CA ILE A 33 2.11 -5.96 14.36
C ILE A 33 2.69 -4.56 14.18
N LEU A 34 1.87 -3.52 14.35
CA LEU A 34 2.31 -2.13 14.27
C LEU A 34 3.50 -1.87 15.21
N LYS A 35 3.44 -2.36 16.45
CA LYS A 35 4.51 -2.16 17.44
C LYS A 35 5.81 -2.89 17.10
N ILE A 36 5.71 -4.16 16.72
CA ILE A 36 6.89 -4.99 16.42
C ILE A 36 7.56 -4.53 15.13
N GLN A 37 6.76 -4.24 14.11
CA GLN A 37 7.26 -3.85 12.79
C GLN A 37 7.63 -2.36 12.71
N GLY A 38 7.08 -1.53 13.60
CA GLY A 38 7.25 -0.07 13.59
C GLY A 38 6.38 0.66 12.56
N TYR A 39 5.60 -0.04 11.75
CA TYR A 39 4.66 0.55 10.81
C TYR A 39 3.53 -0.41 10.44
N TRP A 40 2.44 0.14 9.90
CA TRP A 40 1.39 -0.60 9.20
C TRP A 40 1.16 0.05 7.84
N ALA A 41 1.25 -0.72 6.76
CA ALA A 41 1.03 -0.24 5.40
C ALA A 41 -0.17 -0.93 4.76
N SER A 42 -0.86 -0.20 3.87
CA SER A 42 -1.99 -0.70 3.09
C SER A 42 -1.80 -0.30 1.62
N TYR A 43 -2.09 -1.23 0.71
CA TYR A 43 -1.78 -1.08 -0.72
C TYR A 43 -2.71 -1.91 -1.61
N ASN A 44 -4.02 -1.86 -1.30
CA ASN A 44 -5.12 -2.46 -2.09
C ASN A 44 -5.15 -3.99 -2.16
N LEU A 45 -4.41 -4.69 -1.30
CA LEU A 45 -4.58 -6.13 -1.12
C LEU A 45 -5.13 -6.41 0.28
N PRO A 46 -6.07 -7.36 0.42
CA PRO A 46 -6.56 -7.76 1.73
C PRO A 46 -5.47 -8.50 2.50
N PHE A 47 -5.38 -8.17 3.78
CA PHE A 47 -4.49 -8.77 4.78
C PHE A 47 -5.16 -9.95 5.48
N ILE A 48 -6.47 -9.92 5.69
CA ILE A 48 -7.20 -10.98 6.40
C ILE A 48 -7.39 -12.15 5.44
N ASP A 49 -6.87 -13.32 5.80
CA ASP A 49 -6.80 -14.51 4.93
C ASP A 49 -8.14 -14.90 4.31
N ASP A 50 -9.22 -14.89 5.09
CA ASP A 50 -10.56 -15.21 4.59
C ASP A 50 -10.99 -14.24 3.49
N ILE A 51 -10.75 -12.94 3.69
CA ILE A 51 -11.07 -11.91 2.67
C ILE A 51 -10.17 -12.10 1.45
N TYR A 52 -8.88 -12.40 1.63
CA TYR A 52 -7.93 -12.66 0.56
C TYR A 52 -8.31 -13.87 -0.32
N ILE A 53 -8.88 -14.91 0.29
CA ILE A 53 -9.39 -16.08 -0.43
C ILE A 53 -10.71 -15.75 -1.13
N LEU A 54 -11.69 -15.22 -0.39
CA LEU A 54 -13.05 -14.99 -0.89
C LEU A 54 -13.11 -13.91 -1.97
N SER A 55 -12.22 -12.92 -1.95
CA SER A 55 -12.13 -11.89 -3.00
C SER A 55 -11.57 -12.42 -4.32
N GLY A 56 -11.09 -13.67 -4.35
CA GLY A 56 -10.38 -14.25 -5.50
C GLY A 56 -8.93 -13.80 -5.63
N THR A 57 -8.40 -12.99 -4.70
CA THR A 57 -7.01 -12.49 -4.77
C THR A 57 -6.00 -13.63 -4.75
N LYS A 58 -6.26 -14.70 -3.97
CA LYS A 58 -5.44 -15.91 -3.98
C LYS A 58 -5.34 -16.56 -5.37
N ASN A 59 -6.40 -16.53 -6.16
CA ASN A 59 -6.38 -17.06 -7.53
C ASN A 59 -5.61 -16.14 -8.48
N MET A 60 -5.76 -14.81 -8.31
CA MET A 60 -4.97 -13.84 -9.05
C MET A 60 -3.46 -13.97 -8.78
N ALA A 61 -3.07 -14.30 -7.54
CA ALA A 61 -1.68 -14.58 -7.20
C ALA A 61 -1.11 -15.80 -7.92
N LYS A 62 -1.91 -16.86 -8.13
CA LYS A 62 -1.50 -18.01 -8.95
C LYS A 62 -1.31 -17.63 -10.42
N MET A 63 -2.11 -16.71 -10.95
CA MET A 63 -2.10 -16.34 -12.36
C MET A 63 -1.06 -15.25 -12.70
N TYR A 64 -0.86 -14.29 -11.80
CA TYR A 64 -0.06 -13.08 -12.06
C TYR A 64 1.09 -12.87 -11.04
N GLY A 65 1.28 -13.82 -10.12
CA GLY A 65 2.40 -13.85 -9.18
C GLY A 65 2.35 -12.77 -8.10
N ASP A 66 3.55 -12.31 -7.71
CA ASP A 66 3.83 -11.40 -6.59
C ASP A 66 2.94 -10.15 -6.51
N TRP A 67 2.38 -9.69 -7.62
CA TRP A 67 1.51 -8.51 -7.63
C TRP A 67 0.23 -8.67 -6.80
N TYR A 68 -0.21 -9.91 -6.58
CA TYR A 68 -1.38 -10.24 -5.75
C TYR A 68 -1.01 -11.01 -4.49
N VAL A 69 0.28 -11.09 -4.14
CA VAL A 69 0.73 -11.65 -2.86
C VAL A 69 1.00 -10.48 -1.93
N HIS A 70 0.25 -10.40 -0.82
CA HIS A 70 0.20 -9.22 0.06
C HIS A 70 1.60 -8.66 0.39
N ASN A 71 2.51 -9.50 0.88
CA ASN A 71 3.86 -9.10 1.28
C ASN A 71 4.90 -9.01 0.14
N MET A 72 4.54 -9.32 -1.12
CA MET A 72 5.49 -9.37 -2.25
C MET A 72 5.24 -8.32 -3.34
N THR A 73 4.17 -7.53 -3.23
CA THR A 73 3.94 -6.43 -4.18
C THR A 73 5.07 -5.40 -4.16
N SER A 74 5.23 -4.65 -5.25
CA SER A 74 6.20 -3.55 -5.32
C SER A 74 6.00 -2.56 -4.18
N ARG A 75 4.76 -2.18 -3.87
CA ARG A 75 4.45 -1.25 -2.76
C ARG A 75 4.78 -1.84 -1.41
N ALA A 76 4.48 -3.12 -1.16
CA ALA A 76 4.87 -3.80 0.07
C ALA A 76 6.39 -3.81 0.25
N LYS A 77 7.13 -4.09 -0.82
CA LYS A 77 8.60 -4.09 -0.85
C LYS A 77 9.17 -2.68 -0.65
N ILE A 78 8.62 -1.64 -1.29
CA ILE A 78 9.03 -0.25 -1.11
C ILE A 78 8.78 0.20 0.33
N PHE A 79 7.59 -0.05 0.89
CA PHE A 79 7.32 0.27 2.28
C PHE A 79 8.29 -0.44 3.23
N ARG A 80 8.53 -1.75 3.04
CA ARG A 80 9.49 -2.50 3.85
C ARG A 80 10.91 -1.93 3.75
N ARG A 81 11.32 -1.49 2.55
CA ARG A 81 12.64 -0.88 2.32
C ARG A 81 12.74 0.50 2.98
N ASP A 82 11.72 1.35 2.87
CA ASP A 82 11.86 2.79 3.10
C ASP A 82 11.13 3.32 4.33
N HIS A 83 10.27 2.54 5.00
CA HIS A 83 9.48 3.04 6.14
C HIS A 83 10.35 3.67 7.25
N HIS A 84 11.54 3.12 7.50
CA HIS A 84 12.46 3.61 8.54
C HIS A 84 13.07 4.98 8.22
N LYS A 85 12.98 5.45 6.97
CA LYS A 85 13.43 6.79 6.55
C LYS A 85 12.44 7.88 6.95
N VAL A 86 11.23 7.50 7.35
CA VAL A 86 10.18 8.42 7.80
C VAL A 86 10.40 8.75 9.27
N VAL A 87 10.88 9.96 9.53
CA VAL A 87 11.20 10.46 10.87
C VAL A 87 10.43 11.74 11.22
N ASP A 88 9.75 12.34 10.25
CA ASP A 88 9.02 13.60 10.37
C ASP A 88 7.96 13.75 9.26
N PHE A 89 7.23 14.86 9.26
CA PHE A 89 6.22 15.17 8.24
C PHE A 89 6.79 15.26 6.82
N PRO A 90 7.88 16.02 6.56
CA PRO A 90 8.47 16.07 5.22
C PRO A 90 8.87 14.70 4.68
N SER A 91 9.50 13.85 5.49
CA SER A 91 9.90 12.50 5.08
C SER A 91 8.69 11.57 4.88
N MET A 92 7.64 11.70 5.70
CA MET A 92 6.37 10.98 5.45
C MET A 92 5.76 11.40 4.12
N MET A 93 5.66 12.70 3.86
CA MET A 93 5.12 13.21 2.60
C MET A 93 5.96 12.78 1.40
N SER A 94 7.29 12.77 1.54
CA SER A 94 8.21 12.28 0.51
C SER A 94 7.94 10.81 0.17
N LEU A 95 7.83 9.93 1.18
CA LEU A 95 7.50 8.52 0.96
C LEU A 95 6.11 8.35 0.33
N MET A 96 5.10 9.07 0.82
CA MET A 96 3.73 8.97 0.30
C MET A 96 3.58 9.51 -1.13
N ARG A 97 4.50 10.37 -1.58
CA ARG A 97 4.58 10.87 -2.97
C ARG A 97 5.60 10.12 -3.83
N TYR A 98 6.25 9.10 -3.29
CA TYR A 98 7.37 8.43 -3.95
C TYR A 98 6.92 7.72 -5.24
N ASN A 99 7.57 8.11 -6.34
CA ASN A 99 7.53 7.42 -7.62
C ASN A 99 8.79 7.73 -8.44
N ASP A 100 9.73 6.79 -8.43
CA ASP A 100 10.97 6.83 -9.21
C ASP A 100 11.03 5.64 -10.16
N PHE A 101 9.92 5.38 -10.85
CA PHE A 101 9.68 4.10 -11.55
C PHE A 101 10.68 3.74 -12.65
N MET A 102 11.38 4.73 -13.21
CA MET A 102 12.41 4.49 -14.23
C MET A 102 13.71 3.95 -13.64
N ASN A 103 13.98 4.23 -12.35
CA ASN A 103 15.24 3.89 -11.69
C ASN A 103 15.07 2.88 -10.54
N ASP A 104 13.90 2.81 -9.89
CA ASP A 104 13.65 1.88 -8.80
C ASP A 104 13.47 0.44 -9.34
N PRO A 105 14.36 -0.52 -8.99
CA PRO A 105 14.22 -1.91 -9.43
C PRO A 105 12.92 -2.57 -8.95
N LEU A 106 12.29 -2.07 -7.87
CA LEU A 106 10.98 -2.55 -7.41
C LEU A 106 9.84 -2.15 -8.35
N SER A 107 10.06 -1.18 -9.24
CA SER A 107 9.12 -0.76 -10.29
C SER A 107 9.24 -1.55 -11.58
N ALA A 108 10.24 -2.43 -11.71
CA ALA A 108 10.44 -3.26 -12.88
C ALA A 108 9.27 -4.24 -13.11
N CYS A 109 8.96 -4.52 -14.38
CA CYS A 109 8.03 -5.58 -14.76
C CYS A 109 8.48 -6.33 -16.02
N PRO A 110 7.96 -7.56 -16.25
CA PRO A 110 8.08 -8.24 -17.54
C PRO A 110 7.16 -7.58 -18.57
N CYS A 111 7.47 -6.34 -18.91
CA CYS A 111 6.70 -5.42 -19.73
C CYS A 111 7.64 -4.70 -20.71
N LYS A 112 7.09 -3.97 -21.67
CA LYS A 112 7.86 -3.12 -22.59
C LYS A 112 7.25 -1.72 -22.60
N PRO A 113 7.94 -0.66 -22.15
CA PRO A 113 9.27 -0.63 -21.51
C PRO A 113 9.34 -1.47 -20.22
N PRO A 114 10.53 -1.86 -19.71
CA PRO A 114 10.71 -2.85 -18.62
C PRO A 114 10.35 -2.33 -17.22
N TYR A 115 9.51 -1.30 -17.14
CA TYR A 115 9.03 -0.67 -15.91
C TYR A 115 7.57 -0.22 -16.10
N THR A 116 6.91 0.05 -14.98
CA THR A 116 5.62 0.73 -14.97
C THR A 116 5.57 1.74 -13.85
N SER A 117 5.03 2.92 -14.14
CA SER A 117 4.78 3.96 -13.14
C SER A 117 3.69 3.59 -12.12
N ASN A 118 2.99 2.47 -12.33
CA ASN A 118 1.98 1.95 -11.40
C ASN A 118 2.62 1.25 -10.18
N LYS A 119 3.86 0.74 -10.31
CA LYS A 119 4.56 -0.02 -9.27
C LYS A 119 5.29 0.88 -8.25
N ALA A 120 4.68 1.99 -7.87
CA ALA A 120 5.20 2.97 -6.91
C ALA A 120 4.20 3.23 -5.76
N ILE A 121 4.60 4.00 -4.74
CA ILE A 121 3.66 4.40 -3.67
C ILE A 121 2.61 5.35 -4.24
N SER A 122 3.05 6.37 -5.00
CA SER A 122 2.17 7.32 -5.70
C SER A 122 2.20 7.06 -7.20
N ALA A 123 1.36 6.15 -7.69
CA ALA A 123 1.28 5.79 -9.10
C ALA A 123 1.08 7.01 -10.03
N ARG A 124 1.58 6.92 -11.27
CA ARG A 124 1.49 7.97 -12.31
C ARG A 124 1.21 7.34 -13.67
N ASP A 125 0.08 6.65 -13.82
CA ASP A 125 -0.17 5.73 -14.93
C ASP A 125 -0.17 6.45 -16.30
N GLU A 126 -0.37 7.76 -16.32
CA GLU A 126 -0.32 8.58 -17.53
C GLU A 126 1.10 8.78 -18.08
N LEU A 127 2.14 8.45 -17.29
CA LEU A 127 3.53 8.42 -17.72
C LEU A 127 3.95 7.09 -18.36
N ASN A 128 3.08 6.07 -18.34
CA ASN A 128 3.33 4.83 -19.08
C ASN A 128 3.17 5.05 -20.58
N ASP A 129 3.92 4.32 -21.40
CA ASP A 129 3.80 4.41 -22.87
C ASP A 129 2.42 3.87 -23.30
N PRO A 130 1.56 4.65 -24.00
CA PRO A 130 0.30 4.17 -24.54
C PRO A 130 0.45 2.98 -25.51
N LYS A 131 1.63 2.82 -26.13
CA LYS A 131 1.97 1.71 -27.02
C LYS A 131 2.75 0.59 -26.31
N GLY A 132 2.96 0.71 -25.00
CA GLY A 132 3.66 -0.27 -24.20
C GLY A 132 2.89 -1.59 -24.05
N GLN A 133 3.64 -2.66 -23.79
CA GLN A 133 3.11 -4.00 -23.54
C GLN A 133 3.12 -4.26 -22.03
N TYR A 134 1.94 -4.37 -21.44
CA TYR A 134 1.77 -4.57 -20.00
C TYR A 134 0.96 -5.85 -19.75
N PRO A 135 1.50 -6.83 -19.00
CA PRO A 135 0.79 -8.10 -18.74
C PRO A 135 -0.42 -7.94 -17.82
N ILE A 136 -0.47 -6.84 -17.05
CA ILE A 136 -1.62 -6.48 -16.21
C ILE A 136 -2.13 -5.13 -16.69
N ARG A 137 -3.42 -5.05 -17.02
CA ARG A 137 -4.06 -3.83 -17.53
C ARG A 137 -3.87 -2.63 -16.60
N SER A 138 -3.84 -2.84 -15.29
CA SER A 138 -3.61 -1.76 -14.33
C SER A 138 -2.21 -1.14 -14.42
N TRP A 139 -1.23 -1.80 -15.03
CA TRP A 139 0.13 -1.27 -15.24
C TRP A 139 0.26 -0.43 -16.51
N SER A 140 -0.78 -0.39 -17.35
CA SER A 140 -0.76 0.32 -18.63
C SER A 140 -1.04 1.81 -18.49
N TYR A 141 -0.91 2.53 -19.61
CA TYR A 141 -1.34 3.92 -19.72
C TYR A 141 -2.81 4.10 -19.31
N ARG A 142 -3.04 4.94 -18.31
CA ARG A 142 -4.37 5.33 -17.82
C ARG A 142 -4.32 6.75 -17.27
N LEU A 143 -5.43 7.48 -17.34
CA LEU A 143 -5.59 8.73 -16.60
C LEU A 143 -5.92 8.43 -15.13
N HIS A 144 -4.95 7.83 -14.42
CA HIS A 144 -5.12 7.30 -13.08
C HIS A 144 -3.79 7.36 -12.32
N GLY A 145 -3.83 7.61 -11.02
CA GLY A 145 -2.62 7.68 -10.20
C GLY A 145 -2.90 8.19 -8.79
N GLY A 146 -1.84 8.41 -8.02
CA GLY A 146 -1.91 9.11 -6.75
C GLY A 146 -2.12 10.62 -6.99
N THR A 147 -3.22 11.17 -6.48
CA THR A 147 -3.58 12.59 -6.66
C THR A 147 -3.22 13.43 -5.44
N ASP A 148 -3.38 12.89 -4.24
CA ASP A 148 -3.12 13.57 -2.99
C ASP A 148 -2.29 12.71 -2.00
N ALA A 149 -1.86 13.34 -0.91
CA ALA A 149 -1.43 12.66 0.29
C ALA A 149 -1.79 13.56 1.48
N LYS A 150 -2.30 12.94 2.55
CA LYS A 150 -2.73 13.62 3.78
C LYS A 150 -2.02 12.96 4.94
N VAL A 151 -1.41 13.76 5.80
CA VAL A 151 -0.60 13.29 6.94
C VAL A 151 -1.03 14.05 8.18
N VAL A 152 -1.17 13.31 9.27
CA VAL A 152 -1.48 13.83 10.61
C VAL A 152 -0.61 13.11 11.62
N ASP A 153 -0.32 13.76 12.74
CA ASP A 153 0.35 13.15 13.88
C ASP A 153 -0.54 13.22 15.14
N LEU A 154 -0.02 12.72 16.27
CA LEU A 154 -0.72 12.76 17.55
C LEU A 154 -0.98 14.18 18.04
N SER A 155 -0.08 15.13 17.76
CA SER A 155 -0.25 16.51 18.20
C SER A 155 -1.44 17.17 17.52
N MET A 156 -1.59 16.98 16.21
CA MET A 156 -2.72 17.48 15.42
C MET A 156 -4.03 16.79 15.81
N MET A 157 -4.00 15.47 16.03
CA MET A 157 -5.21 14.73 16.44
C MET A 157 -5.75 15.20 17.80
N ASN A 158 -4.86 15.53 18.74
CA ASN A 158 -5.24 15.99 20.08
C ASN A 158 -5.75 17.44 20.10
N GLN A 159 -5.55 18.23 19.04
CA GLN A 159 -6.10 19.59 18.94
C GLN A 159 -7.59 19.61 18.58
N VAL A 160 -8.14 18.49 18.10
CA VAL A 160 -9.52 18.39 17.60
C VAL A 160 -10.41 17.58 18.57
N SER A 161 -9.84 17.10 19.68
CA SER A 161 -10.47 16.14 20.61
C SER A 161 -10.97 16.74 21.90
#